data_AF-A0A6J5WUZ4-F1
#
_entry.id   AF-A0A6J5WUZ4-F1
#
_cell.length_a   1.000
_cell.length_b   1.000
_cell.length_c   1.000
_cell.angle_alpha   90.00
_cell.angle_beta   90.00
_cell.angle_gamma   90.00
#
_symmetry.space_group_name_H-M   'P 1'
#
loop_
_entity.id
_entity.type
_entity.pdbx_description
1 polymer ?
#
loop_
_entity_poly.entity_id
_entity_poly.type
_entity_poly.pdbx_seq_one_letter_code
_entity_poly.pdbx_strand_id
1 'polypeptide(L)'
;MASKSYLSLLLILLSLLSSHATSSETHNQKTTSPFEFLEHLKGCHKGDKVQGIQDLKKYLGKFGYLSSNNNGHFNDDDFDDQLESAIKTYQLNYHLKATGTLDAETVSNMMMPRCGVADIINGTSSMRSGKQRHPHHHHHGGHTVAHYTFFRGNPKWPASKYHLTYAFLQGTPAEATGPVARAFQTWAANTHFTFSQSNQNPDLTVSFHRGNHGDGAPFDGPGGTIAHAFAPTNGRFHYDADERFSVGAVSGAYDLETVALHEIGHLLGLGHSSVLGAIMYPTIPPGVTKGLHGDDIQGIKALYTA
;
A
#
# COMPACT_ATOMS: atom_id res chain seq x y z
N MET A 1 -55.18 -80.59 -10.57
CA MET A 1 -54.59 -80.62 -11.93
C MET A 1 -53.50 -79.56 -12.01
N ALA A 2 -52.38 -79.91 -12.64
CA ALA A 2 -51.18 -79.09 -12.87
C ALA A 2 -51.49 -77.77 -13.64
N SER A 3 -50.64 -76.77 -13.85
CA SER A 3 -49.18 -76.66 -13.85
C SER A 3 -48.75 -75.17 -14.04
N LYS A 4 -47.46 -74.87 -13.77
CA LYS A 4 -46.57 -73.83 -14.38
C LYS A 4 -46.87 -72.36 -14.04
N SER A 5 -46.04 -71.68 -13.22
CA SER A 5 -44.76 -71.01 -13.58
C SER A 5 -44.88 -70.04 -14.76
N TYR A 6 -44.64 -68.74 -14.54
CA TYR A 6 -43.52 -67.97 -15.10
C TYR A 6 -43.41 -66.59 -14.46
N LEU A 7 -42.16 -66.23 -14.23
CA LEU A 7 -41.60 -64.98 -13.71
C LEU A 7 -41.96 -63.79 -14.63
N SER A 8 -42.34 -62.65 -14.06
CA SER A 8 -42.12 -61.36 -14.71
C SER A 8 -41.79 -60.28 -13.68
N LEU A 9 -40.61 -59.73 -13.90
CA LEU A 9 -39.91 -58.70 -13.17
C LEU A 9 -40.63 -57.36 -13.42
N LEU A 10 -41.04 -56.65 -12.36
CA LEU A 10 -41.39 -55.24 -12.46
C LEU A 10 -40.54 -54.45 -11.45
N LEU A 11 -39.59 -53.69 -11.99
CA LEU A 11 -38.79 -52.72 -11.25
C LEU A 11 -39.69 -51.60 -10.73
N ILE A 12 -39.75 -51.44 -9.41
CA ILE A 12 -40.28 -50.24 -8.77
C ILE A 12 -39.08 -49.41 -8.33
N LEU A 13 -38.81 -48.33 -9.07
CA LEU A 13 -37.84 -47.30 -8.66
C LEU A 13 -38.56 -46.35 -7.68
N LEU A 14 -38.38 -46.56 -6.37
CA LEU A 14 -38.73 -45.55 -5.36
C LEU A 14 -37.51 -44.64 -5.16
N SER A 15 -37.60 -43.40 -5.64
CA SER A 15 -36.67 -42.33 -5.28
C SER A 15 -36.95 -41.87 -3.84
N LEU A 16 -36.10 -42.29 -2.91
CA LEU A 16 -36.03 -41.73 -1.56
C LEU A 16 -35.41 -40.34 -1.64
N LEU A 17 -36.23 -39.30 -1.46
CA LEU A 17 -35.79 -37.95 -1.11
C LEU A 17 -35.21 -37.97 0.31
N SER A 18 -33.89 -38.09 0.41
CA SER A 18 -33.17 -37.84 1.66
C SER A 18 -32.84 -36.35 1.74
N SER A 19 -33.64 -35.61 2.50
CA SER A 19 -33.34 -34.23 2.92
C SER A 19 -32.08 -34.22 3.76
N HIS A 20 -30.92 -33.96 3.16
CA HIS A 20 -29.73 -33.57 3.91
C HIS A 20 -29.76 -32.05 4.04
N ALA A 21 -30.15 -31.59 5.23
CA ALA A 21 -29.87 -30.23 5.67
C ALA A 21 -28.34 -30.09 5.76
N THR A 22 -27.75 -29.48 4.75
CA THR A 22 -26.37 -28.97 4.82
C THR A 22 -26.38 -27.79 5.78
N SER A 23 -25.85 -28.03 6.98
CA SER A 23 -25.45 -26.96 7.89
C SER A 23 -24.45 -26.08 7.15
N SER A 24 -24.86 -24.84 6.85
CA SER A 24 -23.92 -23.80 6.48
C SER A 24 -23.04 -23.53 7.70
N GLU A 25 -21.87 -24.16 7.72
CA GLU A 25 -20.75 -23.65 8.50
C GLU A 25 -20.41 -22.29 7.91
N THR A 26 -20.92 -21.25 8.56
CA THR A 26 -20.39 -19.90 8.44
C THR A 26 -19.00 -19.93 9.05
N HIS A 27 -18.02 -20.36 8.25
CA HIS A 27 -16.62 -20.10 8.53
C HIS A 27 -16.46 -18.59 8.52
N ASN A 28 -16.55 -18.00 9.70
CA ASN A 28 -16.12 -16.65 9.99
C ASN A 28 -14.59 -16.66 9.88
N GLN A 29 -14.07 -16.74 8.64
CA GLN A 29 -12.66 -16.57 8.35
C GLN A 29 -12.33 -15.15 8.75
N LYS A 30 -11.78 -15.01 9.96
CA LYS A 30 -11.06 -13.81 10.36
C LYS A 30 -9.94 -13.67 9.34
N THR A 31 -10.16 -12.86 8.30
CA THR A 31 -9.15 -12.57 7.27
C THR A 31 -8.03 -11.82 7.97
N THR A 32 -7.00 -12.57 8.36
CA THR A 32 -5.80 -12.08 9.00
C THR A 32 -4.96 -11.33 7.97
N SER A 33 -4.46 -10.15 8.33
CA SER A 33 -3.65 -9.35 7.40
C SER A 33 -2.42 -10.13 6.91
N PRO A 34 -1.99 -9.95 5.64
CA PRO A 34 -0.77 -10.58 5.13
C PRO A 34 0.49 -10.21 5.90
N PHE A 35 0.46 -9.16 6.73
CA PHE A 35 1.60 -8.75 7.56
C PHE A 35 1.60 -9.36 8.97
N GLU A 36 0.56 -10.13 9.36
CA GLU A 36 0.47 -10.72 10.71
C GLU A 36 1.61 -11.69 11.05
N PHE A 37 2.30 -12.26 10.05
CA PHE A 37 3.45 -13.14 10.28
C PHE A 37 4.58 -12.44 11.08
N LEU A 38 4.66 -11.10 11.03
CA LEU A 38 5.67 -10.33 11.74
C LEU A 38 5.55 -10.44 13.27
N GLU A 39 4.36 -10.77 13.79
CA GLU A 39 4.15 -10.97 15.22
C GLU A 39 5.01 -12.13 15.75
N HIS A 40 5.21 -13.18 14.95
CA HIS A 40 6.08 -14.30 15.30
C HIS A 40 7.56 -13.92 15.40
N LEU A 41 7.98 -12.87 14.70
CA LEU A 41 9.36 -12.41 14.65
C LEU A 41 9.68 -11.33 15.71
N LYS A 42 8.72 -11.01 16.58
CA LYS A 42 8.89 -10.00 17.63
C LYS A 42 10.05 -10.36 18.57
N GLY A 43 10.99 -9.44 18.71
CA GLY A 43 12.22 -9.58 19.50
C GLY A 43 13.42 -10.12 18.71
N CYS A 44 13.24 -10.57 17.46
CA CYS A 44 14.34 -11.04 16.63
C CYS A 44 15.36 -9.91 16.41
N HIS A 45 16.64 -10.28 16.46
CA HIS A 45 17.79 -9.39 16.31
C HIS A 45 18.96 -10.12 15.65
N LYS A 46 20.02 -9.36 15.35
CA LYS A 46 21.20 -9.90 14.67
C LYS A 46 21.77 -11.12 15.38
N GLY A 47 22.04 -12.16 14.58
CA GLY A 47 22.56 -13.45 15.03
C GLY A 47 21.47 -14.52 15.19
N ASP A 48 20.20 -14.13 15.21
CA ASP A 48 19.09 -15.07 15.22
C ASP A 48 18.94 -15.80 13.87
N LYS A 49 18.43 -17.03 13.92
CA LYS A 49 18.01 -17.82 12.77
C LYS A 49 16.62 -18.41 13.04
N VAL A 50 15.59 -17.69 12.60
CA VAL A 50 14.18 -17.96 12.91
C VAL A 50 13.38 -18.06 11.62
N GLN A 51 12.59 -19.13 11.50
CA GLN A 51 11.74 -19.35 10.33
C GLN A 51 10.83 -18.14 10.09
N GLY A 52 10.86 -17.60 8.86
CA GLY A 52 10.05 -16.45 8.45
C GLY A 52 10.86 -15.14 8.35
N ILE A 53 12.12 -15.12 8.78
CA ILE A 53 13.03 -13.99 8.53
C ILE A 53 13.17 -13.71 7.03
N GLN A 54 13.15 -14.74 6.17
CA GLN A 54 13.14 -14.54 4.73
C GLN A 54 11.94 -13.70 4.26
N ASP A 55 10.78 -13.81 4.92
CA ASP A 55 9.57 -13.08 4.55
C ASP A 55 9.63 -11.64 5.06
N LEU A 56 10.29 -11.39 6.20
CA LEU A 56 10.66 -10.06 6.63
C LEU A 56 11.64 -9.38 5.65
N LYS A 57 12.64 -10.13 5.13
CA LYS A 57 13.55 -9.63 4.09
C LYS A 57 12.78 -9.25 2.81
N LYS A 58 11.80 -10.06 2.40
CA LYS A 58 10.90 -9.75 1.27
C LYS A 58 10.04 -8.51 1.55
N TYR A 59 9.47 -8.36 2.75
CA TYR A 59 8.73 -7.17 3.16
C TYR A 59 9.59 -5.90 3.05
N LEU A 60 10.78 -5.94 3.65
CA LEU A 60 11.72 -4.81 3.59
C LEU A 60 12.20 -4.54 2.16
N GLY A 61 12.34 -5.58 1.34
CA GLY A 61 12.63 -5.45 -0.08
C GLY A 61 11.52 -4.79 -0.88
N LYS A 62 10.25 -5.18 -0.65
CA LYS A 62 9.06 -4.57 -1.27
C LYS A 62 9.02 -3.06 -1.02
N PHE A 63 9.33 -2.63 0.20
CA PHE A 63 9.34 -1.21 0.56
C PHE A 63 10.71 -0.52 0.40
N GLY A 64 11.69 -1.21 -0.19
CA GLY A 64 12.95 -0.64 -0.65
C GLY A 64 14.07 -0.49 0.39
N TYR A 65 13.89 -1.05 1.58
CA TYR A 65 14.87 -1.05 2.67
C TYR A 65 15.97 -2.10 2.49
N LEU A 66 15.72 -3.16 1.71
CA LEU A 66 16.67 -4.26 1.50
C LEU A 66 16.73 -4.67 0.02
N SER A 67 17.92 -4.72 -0.57
CA SER A 67 18.10 -5.12 -1.97
C SER A 67 18.31 -6.63 -2.10
N SER A 68 17.59 -7.26 -3.03
CA SER A 68 17.74 -8.69 -3.36
C SER A 68 19.08 -9.03 -4.02
N ASN A 69 19.81 -8.04 -4.55
CA ASN A 69 21.06 -8.26 -5.27
C ASN A 69 22.29 -8.35 -4.35
N ASN A 70 22.09 -8.21 -3.04
CA ASN A 70 23.18 -8.21 -2.08
C ASN A 70 23.37 -9.63 -1.49
N ASN A 71 24.45 -10.30 -1.94
CA ASN A 71 25.14 -11.39 -1.24
C ASN A 71 24.35 -12.66 -0.85
N GLY A 72 23.41 -13.15 -1.66
CA GLY A 72 22.92 -14.55 -1.56
C GLY A 72 22.08 -14.91 -0.33
N HIS A 73 22.05 -14.06 0.70
CA HIS A 73 21.34 -14.26 1.96
C HIS A 73 19.91 -13.65 1.96
N PHE A 74 19.43 -13.11 0.84
CA PHE A 74 18.07 -12.55 0.77
C PHE A 74 16.96 -13.61 0.98
N ASN A 75 17.25 -14.87 0.65
CA ASN A 75 16.30 -15.97 0.64
C ASN A 75 16.50 -16.97 1.80
N ASP A 76 17.27 -16.59 2.82
CA ASP A 76 17.43 -17.40 4.04
C ASP A 76 16.81 -16.72 5.26
N ASP A 77 16.77 -17.48 6.35
CA ASP A 77 16.22 -17.07 7.63
C ASP A 77 17.29 -16.50 8.59
N ASP A 78 18.46 -16.09 8.09
CA ASP A 78 19.52 -15.53 8.93
C ASP A 78 19.30 -14.03 9.18
N PHE A 79 19.31 -13.60 10.44
CA PHE A 79 19.28 -12.18 10.81
C PHE A 79 20.69 -11.60 10.72
N ASP A 80 21.06 -11.18 9.52
CA ASP A 80 22.40 -10.65 9.20
C ASP A 80 22.56 -9.13 9.48
N ASP A 81 23.77 -8.63 9.26
CA ASP A 81 24.10 -7.20 9.38
C ASP A 81 23.29 -6.32 8.41
N GLN A 82 22.90 -6.86 7.24
CA GLN A 82 22.15 -6.11 6.24
C GLN A 82 20.70 -5.91 6.67
N LEU A 83 20.08 -6.96 7.21
CA LEU A 83 18.74 -6.91 7.78
C LEU A 83 18.71 -5.96 8.99
N GLU A 84 19.68 -6.04 9.90
CA GLU A 84 19.78 -5.12 11.04
C GLU A 84 19.84 -3.65 10.56
N SER A 85 20.64 -3.36 9.52
CA SER A 85 20.75 -2.02 8.92
C SER A 85 19.45 -1.56 8.25
N ALA A 86 18.78 -2.46 7.54
CA ALA A 86 17.49 -2.19 6.90
C ALA A 86 16.42 -1.83 7.95
N ILE A 87 16.36 -2.57 9.05
CA ILE A 87 15.43 -2.30 10.16
C ILE A 87 15.75 -0.97 10.84
N LYS A 88 17.02 -0.65 11.11
CA LYS A 88 17.40 0.67 11.64
C LYS A 88 16.93 1.79 10.72
N THR A 89 17.07 1.60 9.41
CA THR A 89 16.62 2.58 8.41
C THR A 89 15.10 2.74 8.43
N TYR A 90 14.35 1.63 8.49
CA TYR A 90 12.90 1.65 8.66
C TYR A 90 12.51 2.40 9.93
N GLN A 91 13.05 2.01 11.09
CA GLN A 91 12.76 2.65 12.38
C GLN A 91 13.01 4.16 12.34
N LEU A 92 14.10 4.58 11.70
CA LEU A 92 14.35 6.00 11.48
C LEU A 92 13.22 6.62 10.64
N ASN A 93 12.89 6.10 9.45
CA ASN A 93 11.83 6.68 8.61
C ASN A 93 10.47 6.86 9.34
N TYR A 94 10.12 5.93 10.25
CA TYR A 94 8.86 5.95 11.02
C TYR A 94 8.96 6.62 12.40
N HIS A 95 10.08 7.29 12.70
CA HIS A 95 10.28 7.98 14.00
C HIS A 95 10.33 7.07 15.23
N LEU A 96 10.67 5.80 15.02
CA LEU A 96 10.93 4.84 16.08
C LEU A 96 12.38 4.93 16.57
N LYS A 97 12.68 4.29 17.69
CA LYS A 97 14.05 4.12 18.18
C LYS A 97 14.79 3.17 17.24
N ALA A 98 15.93 3.60 16.70
CA ALA A 98 16.74 2.79 15.79
C ALA A 98 17.55 1.70 16.54
N THR A 99 16.86 0.66 17.01
CA THR A 99 17.44 -0.47 17.73
C THR A 99 18.08 -1.48 16.79
N GLY A 100 17.55 -1.65 15.57
CA GLY A 100 17.90 -2.76 14.67
C GLY A 100 17.28 -4.10 15.04
N THR A 101 16.40 -4.11 16.05
CA THR A 101 15.64 -5.26 16.52
C THR A 101 14.19 -5.13 16.06
N LEU A 102 13.50 -6.25 15.84
CA LEU A 102 12.04 -6.30 15.63
C LEU A 102 11.31 -6.12 16.96
N ASP A 103 11.52 -4.99 17.62
CA ASP A 103 10.82 -4.66 18.86
C ASP A 103 9.30 -4.47 18.63
N ALA A 104 8.54 -4.48 19.73
CA ALA A 104 7.07 -4.48 19.66
C ALA A 104 6.50 -3.26 18.90
N GLU A 105 7.14 -2.10 19.01
CA GLU A 105 6.73 -0.88 18.32
C GLU A 105 7.02 -0.99 16.80
N THR A 106 8.19 -1.53 16.43
CA THR A 106 8.55 -1.79 15.03
C THR A 106 7.59 -2.78 14.38
N VAL A 107 7.31 -3.91 15.04
CA VAL A 107 6.36 -4.92 14.54
C VAL A 107 4.96 -4.32 14.40
N SER A 108 4.47 -3.62 15.43
CA SER A 108 3.16 -2.98 15.38
C SER A 108 3.05 -1.97 14.23
N ASN A 109 4.13 -1.25 13.92
CA ASN A 109 4.15 -0.29 12.82
C ASN A 109 4.18 -0.98 11.44
N MET A 110 5.03 -2.00 11.28
CA MET A 110 5.16 -2.76 10.02
C MET A 110 3.86 -3.50 9.65
N MET A 111 3.07 -3.90 10.65
CA MET A 111 1.76 -4.54 10.46
C MET A 111 0.63 -3.57 10.11
N MET A 112 0.86 -2.25 10.16
CA MET A 112 -0.19 -1.30 9.79
C MET A 112 -0.46 -1.32 8.28
N PRO A 113 -1.73 -1.26 7.86
CA PRO A 113 -2.09 -1.04 6.47
C PRO A 113 -1.50 0.26 5.91
N ARG A 114 -1.06 0.21 4.66
CA ARG A 114 -0.24 1.25 4.05
C ARG A 114 -0.33 1.27 2.53
N CYS A 115 0.19 2.36 1.94
CA CYS A 115 0.46 2.46 0.51
C CYS A 115 1.53 1.42 0.08
N GLY A 116 1.36 0.89 -1.13
CA GLY A 116 2.24 -0.09 -1.77
C GLY A 116 3.47 0.50 -2.45
N VAL A 117 3.56 1.84 -2.58
CA VAL A 117 4.74 2.51 -3.12
C VAL A 117 5.92 2.34 -2.15
N ALA A 118 7.11 2.06 -2.68
CA ALA A 118 8.30 1.89 -1.86
C ALA A 118 8.72 3.19 -1.16
N ASP A 119 9.10 3.11 0.12
CA ASP A 119 9.59 4.26 0.90
C ASP A 119 10.96 4.74 0.38
N ILE A 120 11.82 3.78 0.04
CA ILE A 120 13.18 4.02 -0.43
C ILE A 120 13.33 3.47 -1.84
N ILE A 121 13.58 4.34 -2.81
CA ILE A 121 13.77 3.94 -4.20
C ILE A 121 15.27 4.08 -4.53
N ASN A 122 15.93 2.93 -4.72
CA ASN A 122 17.35 2.83 -5.06
C ASN A 122 18.30 3.57 -4.08
N GLY A 123 17.98 3.61 -2.79
CA GLY A 123 18.82 4.24 -1.75
C GLY A 123 18.90 5.77 -1.81
N THR A 124 18.05 6.44 -2.62
CA THR A 124 18.12 7.89 -2.84
C THR A 124 16.99 8.68 -2.19
N SER A 125 15.81 8.10 -2.01
CA SER A 125 14.75 8.69 -1.19
C SER A 125 14.89 8.19 0.25
N SER A 126 15.16 9.09 1.19
CA SER A 126 14.90 8.84 2.61
C SER A 126 13.78 9.76 3.01
N MET A 127 12.73 9.22 3.66
CA MET A 127 11.64 10.00 4.24
C MET A 127 12.15 11.09 5.21
N ARG A 128 13.44 11.03 5.59
CA ARG A 128 14.16 12.00 6.43
C ARG A 128 15.26 12.77 5.68
N SER A 129 15.01 13.21 4.45
CA SER A 129 16.00 13.88 3.60
C SER A 129 16.76 15.04 4.29
N GLY A 130 16.14 15.74 5.24
CA GLY A 130 16.81 16.82 5.98
C GLY A 130 17.56 16.43 7.29
N LYS A 131 17.68 15.15 7.65
CA LYS A 131 18.52 14.68 8.79
C LYS A 131 19.85 14.06 8.35
N GLN A 132 20.47 14.55 7.27
CA GLN A 132 21.87 14.20 7.00
C GLN A 132 22.77 14.86 8.06
N ARG A 133 23.22 14.06 9.03
CA ARG A 133 24.31 14.43 9.94
C ARG A 133 25.61 14.47 9.14
N HIS A 134 25.90 15.62 8.53
CA HIS A 134 27.28 15.95 8.19
C HIS A 134 27.99 16.46 9.46
N PRO A 135 29.08 15.82 9.91
CA PRO A 135 29.90 16.38 10.96
C PRO A 135 30.68 17.58 10.38
N HIS A 136 30.59 18.71 11.08
CA HIS A 136 31.30 19.98 10.84
C HIS A 136 30.78 20.84 9.68
N HIS A 137 29.97 21.85 10.00
CA HIS A 137 30.28 23.28 9.80
C HIS A 137 29.16 24.11 10.44
N HIS A 138 29.52 25.00 11.37
CA HIS A 138 28.59 25.93 12.01
C HIS A 138 28.20 27.06 11.05
N HIS A 139 26.93 27.13 10.65
CA HIS A 139 26.30 28.38 10.26
C HIS A 139 24.92 28.50 10.90
N HIS A 140 24.71 29.61 11.62
CA HIS A 140 23.44 29.98 12.22
C HIS A 140 22.49 30.51 11.14
N GLY A 141 21.59 29.65 10.66
CA GLY A 141 20.37 30.00 9.96
C GLY A 141 19.32 28.95 10.32
N GLY A 142 18.10 29.37 10.68
CA GLY A 142 17.02 28.43 10.99
C GLY A 142 16.71 27.56 9.78
N HIS A 143 17.25 26.35 9.72
CA HIS A 143 17.00 25.42 8.63
C HIS A 143 15.61 24.80 8.83
N THR A 144 14.64 25.23 8.03
CA THR A 144 13.43 24.43 7.76
C THR A 144 13.88 23.14 7.10
N VAL A 145 13.87 22.06 7.87
CA VAL A 145 14.21 20.72 7.41
C VAL A 145 13.08 20.27 6.48
N ALA A 146 13.33 20.11 5.18
CA ALA A 146 12.34 19.53 4.28
C ALA A 146 12.10 18.07 4.68
N HIS A 147 10.84 17.67 4.85
CA HIS A 147 10.45 16.29 5.21
C HIS A 147 9.75 15.56 4.05
N TYR A 148 9.41 16.27 2.98
CA TYR A 148 8.94 15.70 1.72
C TYR A 148 10.07 15.03 0.93
N THR A 149 9.69 14.06 0.09
CA THR A 149 10.61 13.34 -0.79
C THR A 149 10.09 13.29 -2.22
N PHE A 150 10.96 12.97 -3.17
CA PHE A 150 10.62 12.75 -4.57
C PHE A 150 11.15 11.40 -5.04
N PHE A 151 10.50 10.85 -6.06
CA PHE A 151 11.01 9.67 -6.76
C PHE A 151 12.38 9.96 -7.41
N ARG A 152 13.19 8.92 -7.60
CA ARG A 152 14.50 9.05 -8.26
C ARG A 152 14.35 9.71 -9.64
N GLY A 153 15.14 10.75 -9.89
CA GLY A 153 15.10 11.52 -11.13
C GLY A 153 14.04 12.61 -11.16
N ASN A 154 13.32 12.84 -10.05
CA ASN A 154 12.25 13.83 -9.91
C ASN A 154 11.26 13.80 -11.09
N PRO A 155 10.68 12.63 -11.42
CA PRO A 155 9.67 12.52 -12.46
C PRO A 155 8.53 13.49 -12.18
N LYS A 156 8.19 14.26 -13.19
CA LYS A 156 7.17 15.30 -13.14
C LYS A 156 6.43 15.37 -14.46
N TRP A 157 5.21 15.87 -14.40
CA TRP A 157 4.51 16.26 -15.63
C TRP A 157 5.29 17.39 -16.33
N PRO A 158 5.35 17.40 -17.68
CA PRO A 158 5.96 18.50 -18.42
C PRO A 158 5.39 19.84 -17.98
N ALA A 159 6.20 20.91 -17.98
CA ALA A 159 5.76 22.24 -17.54
C ALA A 159 4.56 22.78 -18.35
N SER A 160 4.41 22.35 -19.61
CA SER A 160 3.27 22.68 -20.47
C SER A 160 2.00 21.87 -20.16
N LYS A 161 2.10 20.82 -19.33
CA LYS A 161 1.05 19.85 -19.04
C LYS A 161 0.54 20.01 -17.60
N TYR A 162 -0.14 21.13 -17.36
CA TYR A 162 -0.78 21.44 -16.08
C TYR A 162 -2.27 21.10 -16.06
N HIS A 163 -2.89 20.83 -17.22
CA HIS A 163 -4.22 20.24 -17.30
C HIS A 163 -4.10 18.73 -17.50
N LEU A 164 -4.49 17.97 -16.48
CA LEU A 164 -4.45 16.50 -16.48
C LEU A 164 -5.88 15.95 -16.57
N THR A 165 -6.13 15.08 -17.54
CA THR A 165 -7.41 14.35 -17.63
C THR A 165 -7.33 13.06 -16.83
N TYR A 166 -8.44 12.66 -16.20
CA TYR A 166 -8.54 11.38 -15.52
C TYR A 166 -9.75 10.56 -15.97
N ALA A 167 -9.65 9.24 -15.89
CA ALA A 167 -10.76 8.33 -16.15
C ALA A 167 -10.85 7.23 -15.08
N PHE A 168 -12.08 6.79 -14.82
CA PHE A 168 -12.35 5.58 -14.05
C PHE A 168 -12.42 4.40 -15.02
N LEU A 169 -11.59 3.37 -14.80
CA LEU A 169 -11.63 2.18 -15.64
C LEU A 169 -12.84 1.30 -15.29
N GLN A 170 -13.19 0.40 -16.22
CA GLN A 170 -14.27 -0.55 -16.03
C GLN A 170 -14.10 -1.33 -14.71
N GLY A 171 -15.17 -1.46 -13.94
CA GLY A 171 -15.16 -2.14 -12.64
C GLY A 171 -14.89 -1.22 -11.45
N THR A 172 -14.62 0.06 -11.66
CA THR A 172 -14.56 1.05 -10.57
C THR A 172 -15.92 1.17 -9.89
N PRO A 173 -16.02 1.01 -8.55
CA PRO A 173 -17.26 1.20 -7.82
C PRO A 173 -17.79 2.64 -7.94
N ALA A 174 -19.10 2.80 -8.12
CA ALA A 174 -19.71 4.11 -8.36
C ALA A 174 -19.49 5.07 -7.17
N GLU A 175 -19.51 4.54 -5.95
CA GLU A 175 -19.25 5.24 -4.70
C GLU A 175 -17.85 5.85 -4.60
N ALA A 176 -16.87 5.34 -5.35
CA ALA A 176 -15.50 5.85 -5.37
C ALA A 176 -15.34 7.12 -6.22
N THR A 177 -16.24 7.34 -7.20
CA THR A 177 -16.09 8.41 -8.19
C THR A 177 -16.12 9.82 -7.56
N GLY A 178 -17.07 10.06 -6.67
CA GLY A 178 -17.21 11.34 -5.95
C GLY A 178 -16.01 11.67 -5.05
N PRO A 179 -15.62 10.78 -4.11
CA PRO A 179 -14.43 10.93 -3.28
C PRO A 179 -13.14 11.20 -4.07
N VAL A 180 -12.88 10.43 -5.14
CA VAL A 180 -11.68 10.63 -5.97
C VAL A 180 -11.70 11.98 -6.67
N ALA A 181 -12.86 12.40 -7.21
CA ALA A 181 -12.99 13.72 -7.82
C ALA A 181 -12.71 14.87 -6.81
N ARG A 182 -13.15 14.73 -5.55
CA ARG A 182 -12.84 15.71 -4.49
C ARG A 182 -11.36 15.72 -4.10
N ALA A 183 -10.69 14.57 -4.10
CA ALA A 183 -9.26 14.50 -3.88
C ALA A 183 -8.48 15.23 -4.99
N PHE A 184 -8.87 15.07 -6.26
CA PHE A 184 -8.31 15.87 -7.37
C PHE A 184 -8.56 17.37 -7.20
N GLN A 185 -9.77 17.77 -6.78
CA GLN A 185 -10.09 19.18 -6.50
C GLN A 185 -9.24 19.73 -5.35
N THR A 186 -8.99 18.94 -4.31
CA THR A 186 -8.13 19.32 -3.19
C THR A 186 -6.70 19.61 -3.66
N TRP A 187 -6.13 18.78 -4.54
CA TRP A 187 -4.83 19.07 -5.15
C TRP A 187 -4.88 20.27 -6.10
N ALA A 188 -5.94 20.42 -6.91
CA ALA A 188 -6.10 21.58 -7.79
C ALA A 188 -6.11 22.90 -7.02
N ALA A 189 -6.78 22.94 -5.87
CA ALA A 189 -6.87 24.12 -5.02
C ALA A 189 -5.52 24.51 -4.38
N ASN A 190 -4.56 23.60 -4.32
CA ASN A 190 -3.28 23.78 -3.63
C ASN A 190 -2.06 23.75 -4.58
N THR A 191 -2.29 23.64 -5.88
CA THR A 191 -1.25 23.53 -6.91
C THR A 191 -1.63 24.35 -8.15
N HIS A 192 -0.79 24.35 -9.18
CA HIS A 192 -1.10 24.94 -10.49
C HIS A 192 -1.84 23.97 -11.42
N PHE A 193 -2.03 22.71 -10.99
CA PHE A 193 -2.71 21.71 -11.80
C PHE A 193 -4.22 21.94 -11.84
N THR A 194 -4.82 21.58 -12.96
CA THR A 194 -6.27 21.47 -13.12
C THR A 194 -6.60 20.07 -13.60
N PHE A 195 -7.77 19.56 -13.21
CA PHE A 195 -8.18 18.20 -13.53
C PHE A 195 -9.56 18.20 -14.16
N SER A 196 -9.76 17.36 -15.17
CA SER A 196 -11.08 17.08 -15.74
C SER A 196 -11.25 15.59 -16.02
N GLN A 197 -12.48 15.09 -15.86
CA GLN A 197 -12.75 13.70 -16.22
C GLN A 197 -12.90 13.59 -17.75
N SER A 198 -12.17 12.67 -18.37
CA SER A 198 -12.31 12.35 -19.80
C SER A 198 -11.92 10.89 -20.05
N ASN A 199 -12.78 10.14 -20.72
CA ASN A 199 -12.47 8.76 -21.13
C ASN A 199 -11.65 8.70 -22.42
N GLN A 200 -11.39 9.84 -23.07
CA GLN A 200 -10.59 9.90 -24.30
C GLN A 200 -9.12 10.15 -23.94
N ASN A 201 -8.29 9.11 -24.07
CA ASN A 201 -6.85 9.15 -23.81
C ASN A 201 -6.49 9.89 -22.51
N PRO A 202 -6.98 9.41 -21.34
CA PRO A 202 -6.74 10.08 -20.08
C PRO A 202 -5.25 10.09 -19.72
N ASP A 203 -4.77 11.18 -19.13
CA ASP A 203 -3.43 11.24 -18.54
C ASP A 203 -3.32 10.35 -17.30
N LEU A 204 -4.41 10.24 -16.54
CA LEU A 204 -4.50 9.53 -15.27
C LEU A 204 -5.62 8.49 -15.30
N THR A 205 -5.38 7.30 -14.75
CA THR A 205 -6.42 6.27 -14.63
C THR A 205 -6.57 5.80 -13.20
N VAL A 206 -7.82 5.59 -12.81
CA VAL A 206 -8.19 5.07 -11.49
C VAL A 206 -8.94 3.76 -11.67
N SER A 207 -8.49 2.72 -10.96
CA SER A 207 -9.08 1.38 -11.06
C SER A 207 -8.96 0.59 -9.76
N PHE A 208 -9.67 -0.54 -9.69
CA PHE A 208 -9.72 -1.44 -8.55
C PHE A 208 -9.27 -2.82 -9.03
N HIS A 209 -8.27 -3.41 -8.35
CA HIS A 209 -7.70 -4.70 -8.73
C HIS A 209 -7.54 -5.61 -7.51
N ARG A 210 -7.38 -6.92 -7.73
CA ARG A 210 -7.08 -7.92 -6.71
C ARG A 210 -5.83 -8.67 -7.11
N GLY A 211 -5.01 -9.08 -6.14
CA GLY A 211 -3.83 -9.92 -6.39
C GLY A 211 -2.94 -9.40 -7.52
N ASN A 212 -2.41 -10.32 -8.34
CA ASN A 212 -1.64 -9.96 -9.52
C ASN A 212 -2.55 -9.37 -10.62
N HIS A 213 -2.22 -8.14 -11.03
CA HIS A 213 -2.97 -7.37 -12.03
C HIS A 213 -2.08 -6.80 -13.15
N GLY A 214 -0.92 -7.43 -13.39
CA GLY A 214 -0.15 -7.24 -14.62
C GLY A 214 0.79 -6.02 -14.66
N ASP A 215 0.96 -5.32 -13.55
CA ASP A 215 1.87 -4.17 -13.43
C ASP A 215 3.15 -4.46 -12.62
N GLY A 216 3.31 -5.70 -12.14
CA GLY A 216 4.46 -6.12 -11.33
C GLY A 216 4.35 -5.78 -9.84
N ALA A 217 3.25 -5.19 -9.39
CA ALA A 217 2.97 -4.85 -8.01
C ALA A 217 1.67 -5.53 -7.53
N PRO A 218 1.65 -6.87 -7.33
CA PRO A 218 0.44 -7.56 -6.92
C PRO A 218 -0.05 -7.09 -5.54
N PHE A 219 -1.36 -6.98 -5.38
CA PHE A 219 -2.01 -6.78 -4.08
C PHE A 219 -1.99 -8.06 -3.23
N ASP A 220 -2.12 -7.89 -1.92
CA ASP A 220 -1.86 -8.93 -0.92
C ASP A 220 -3.11 -9.42 -0.15
N GLY A 221 -4.29 -8.98 -0.57
CA GLY A 221 -5.57 -9.38 0.03
C GLY A 221 -5.99 -8.40 1.13
N PRO A 222 -6.94 -8.76 2.01
CA PRO A 222 -7.42 -7.84 3.04
C PRO A 222 -6.34 -7.44 4.05
N GLY A 223 -6.18 -6.13 4.27
CA GLY A 223 -5.12 -5.54 5.06
C GLY A 223 -3.77 -5.56 4.34
N GLY A 224 -2.79 -4.83 4.88
CA GLY A 224 -1.47 -4.75 4.26
C GLY A 224 -1.39 -3.62 3.24
N THR A 225 -1.44 -3.93 1.94
CA THR A 225 -1.29 -2.93 0.87
C THR A 225 -2.64 -2.46 0.36
N ILE A 226 -3.04 -1.24 0.72
CA ILE A 226 -4.42 -0.78 0.44
C ILE A 226 -4.60 -0.15 -0.95
N ALA A 227 -3.52 0.36 -1.53
CA ALA A 227 -3.49 1.02 -2.83
C ALA A 227 -2.04 1.26 -3.27
N HIS A 228 -1.86 1.58 -4.56
CA HIS A 228 -0.62 2.17 -5.06
C HIS A 228 -0.86 3.03 -6.30
N ALA A 229 0.08 3.93 -6.56
CA ALA A 229 0.12 4.74 -7.77
C ALA A 229 1.53 4.80 -8.36
N PHE A 230 1.59 5.23 -9.62
CA PHE A 230 2.83 5.34 -10.38
C PHE A 230 3.19 6.81 -10.61
N ALA A 231 4.46 7.13 -10.37
CA ALA A 231 5.00 8.47 -10.59
C ALA A 231 4.76 8.97 -12.03
N PRO A 232 4.79 10.30 -12.26
CA PRO A 232 4.68 10.86 -13.60
C PRO A 232 5.69 10.26 -14.60
N THR A 233 5.34 10.14 -15.88
CA THR A 233 4.03 10.43 -16.49
C THR A 233 3.19 9.16 -16.66
N ASN A 234 3.37 8.15 -15.78
CA ASN A 234 2.67 6.86 -15.92
C ASN A 234 1.16 6.99 -15.70
N GLY A 235 0.77 7.73 -14.64
CA GLY A 235 -0.62 8.15 -14.43
C GLY A 235 -1.57 7.10 -13.86
N ARG A 236 -1.12 5.88 -13.59
CA ARG A 236 -1.98 4.82 -13.03
C ARG A 236 -2.07 4.89 -11.50
N PHE A 237 -3.28 4.75 -10.98
CA PHE A 237 -3.61 4.61 -9.57
C PHE A 237 -4.58 3.43 -9.40
N HIS A 238 -4.17 2.44 -8.61
CA HIS A 238 -4.96 1.27 -8.29
C HIS A 238 -5.33 1.22 -6.80
N TYR A 239 -6.59 0.93 -6.49
CA TYR A 239 -7.04 0.48 -5.18
C TYR A 239 -6.99 -1.04 -5.10
N ASP A 240 -6.69 -1.58 -3.90
CA ASP A 240 -6.88 -3.00 -3.64
C ASP A 240 -8.35 -3.31 -3.37
N ALA A 241 -9.02 -3.97 -4.31
CA ALA A 241 -10.43 -4.32 -4.21
C ALA A 241 -10.73 -5.40 -3.14
N ASP A 242 -9.71 -6.05 -2.58
CA ASP A 242 -9.86 -6.92 -1.40
C ASP A 242 -10.10 -6.11 -0.10
N GLU A 243 -9.85 -4.81 -0.12
CA GLU A 243 -10.04 -3.94 1.04
C GLU A 243 -11.47 -3.45 1.20
N ARG A 244 -11.84 -3.20 2.46
CA ARG A 244 -13.11 -2.58 2.80
C ARG A 244 -12.99 -1.07 2.75
N PHE A 245 -13.53 -0.48 1.69
CA PHE A 245 -13.59 0.98 1.53
C PHE A 245 -14.92 1.57 2.01
N SER A 246 -14.89 2.86 2.35
CA SER A 246 -16.05 3.65 2.72
C SER A 246 -15.86 5.12 2.34
N VAL A 247 -16.94 5.90 2.39
CA VAL A 247 -16.86 7.36 2.31
C VAL A 247 -16.94 7.91 3.73
N GLY A 248 -15.88 8.58 4.18
CA GLY A 248 -15.73 9.10 5.53
C GLY A 248 -15.13 8.11 6.52
N ALA A 249 -14.97 8.55 7.77
CA ALA A 249 -14.36 7.79 8.86
C ALA A 249 -15.29 6.69 9.40
N VAL A 250 -15.36 5.53 8.72
CA VAL A 250 -16.13 4.37 9.17
C VAL A 250 -15.22 3.33 9.82
N SER A 251 -15.57 2.89 11.03
CA SER A 251 -14.79 1.88 11.77
C SER A 251 -14.54 0.61 10.94
N GLY A 252 -13.27 0.23 10.84
CA GLY A 252 -12.83 -0.96 10.10
C GLY A 252 -12.97 -0.85 8.58
N ALA A 253 -13.05 0.36 8.04
CA ALA A 253 -12.99 0.61 6.60
C ALA A 253 -12.03 1.78 6.30
N TYR A 254 -11.39 1.76 5.13
CA TYR A 254 -10.53 2.85 4.68
C TYR A 254 -11.37 3.91 3.95
N ASP A 255 -11.10 5.18 4.21
CA ASP A 255 -11.78 6.27 3.51
C ASP A 255 -11.23 6.43 2.08
N LEU A 256 -12.13 6.34 1.10
CA LEU A 256 -11.80 6.46 -0.34
C LEU A 256 -11.12 7.79 -0.66
N GLU A 257 -11.58 8.90 -0.07
CA GLU A 257 -11.02 10.22 -0.37
C GLU A 257 -9.61 10.37 0.19
N THR A 258 -9.37 9.88 1.41
CA THR A 258 -8.06 9.91 2.05
C THR A 258 -7.03 9.10 1.27
N VAL A 259 -7.39 7.88 0.85
CA VAL A 259 -6.50 7.04 0.02
C VAL A 259 -6.28 7.70 -1.35
N ALA A 260 -7.33 8.21 -2.01
CA ALA A 260 -7.17 8.95 -3.26
C ALA A 260 -6.23 10.16 -3.12
N LEU A 261 -6.38 10.93 -2.03
CA LEU A 261 -5.60 12.13 -1.80
C LEU A 261 -4.10 11.80 -1.67
N HIS A 262 -3.77 10.69 -1.00
CA HIS A 262 -2.41 10.16 -0.92
C HIS A 262 -1.88 9.73 -2.31
N GLU A 263 -2.60 8.85 -3.00
CA GLU A 263 -2.13 8.27 -4.25
C GLU A 263 -2.02 9.31 -5.38
N ILE A 264 -2.87 10.34 -5.38
CA ILE A 264 -2.73 11.47 -6.31
C ILE A 264 -1.44 12.26 -6.04
N GLY A 265 -0.97 12.34 -4.80
CA GLY A 265 0.35 12.92 -4.51
C GLY A 265 1.48 12.20 -5.26
N HIS A 266 1.42 10.86 -5.34
CA HIS A 266 2.32 10.07 -6.16
C HIS A 266 2.12 10.30 -7.66
N LEU A 267 0.87 10.38 -8.14
CA LEU A 267 0.58 10.74 -9.54
C LEU A 267 1.13 12.11 -9.94
N LEU A 268 1.38 12.99 -8.98
CA LEU A 268 2.01 14.29 -9.17
C LEU A 268 3.53 14.28 -8.90
N GLY A 269 4.10 13.17 -8.42
CA GLY A 269 5.55 12.98 -8.27
C GLY A 269 6.10 13.14 -6.85
N LEU A 270 5.23 13.29 -5.84
CA LEU A 270 5.65 13.24 -4.44
C LEU A 270 5.97 11.81 -4.03
N GLY A 271 7.05 11.61 -3.28
CA GLY A 271 7.30 10.39 -2.52
C GLY A 271 6.67 10.48 -1.12
N HIS A 272 6.89 9.44 -0.32
CA HIS A 272 6.40 9.39 1.06
C HIS A 272 7.09 10.44 1.97
N SER A 273 6.34 10.93 2.97
CA SER A 273 6.80 11.85 4.01
C SER A 273 7.01 11.11 5.34
N SER A 274 8.01 11.52 6.13
CA SER A 274 8.18 11.03 7.51
C SER A 274 7.28 11.74 8.52
N VAL A 275 6.56 12.80 8.12
CA VAL A 275 5.68 13.54 9.01
C VAL A 275 4.38 12.76 9.20
N LEU A 276 4.12 12.25 10.41
CA LEU A 276 2.93 11.45 10.73
C LEU A 276 1.60 12.11 10.31
N GLY A 277 1.53 13.44 10.40
CA GLY A 277 0.35 14.23 10.01
C GLY A 277 0.19 14.47 8.50
N ALA A 278 1.22 14.20 7.69
CA ALA A 278 1.16 14.36 6.24
C ALA A 278 0.20 13.38 5.59
N ILE A 279 -0.41 13.80 4.47
CA ILE A 279 -1.17 12.86 3.64
C ILE A 279 -0.20 11.85 3.03
N MET A 280 1.00 12.26 2.64
CA MET A 280 2.03 11.39 2.07
C MET A 280 2.73 10.50 3.11
N TYR A 281 2.26 10.45 4.36
CA TYR A 281 2.72 9.43 5.30
C TYR A 281 2.23 8.04 4.84
N PRO A 282 3.08 6.99 4.84
CA PRO A 282 2.75 5.73 4.16
C PRO A 282 1.55 4.97 4.76
N THR A 283 1.34 5.07 6.08
CA THR A 283 0.28 4.31 6.75
C THR A 283 -1.02 5.11 6.85
N ILE A 284 -2.12 4.43 6.53
CA ILE A 284 -3.48 4.98 6.61
C ILE A 284 -4.32 3.95 7.38
N PRO A 285 -4.53 4.16 8.69
CA PRO A 285 -5.39 3.30 9.48
C PRO A 285 -6.84 3.30 8.96
N PRO A 286 -7.62 2.23 9.18
CA PRO A 286 -9.05 2.26 8.93
C PRO A 286 -9.76 3.20 9.92
N GLY A 287 -10.91 3.74 9.54
CA GLY A 287 -11.75 4.57 10.40
C GLY A 287 -11.25 5.99 10.65
N VAL A 288 -10.31 6.48 9.85
CA VAL A 288 -9.85 7.87 9.91
C VAL A 288 -9.96 8.54 8.54
N THR A 289 -10.01 9.88 8.56
CA THR A 289 -9.86 10.73 7.38
C THR A 289 -8.67 11.65 7.56
N LYS A 290 -7.97 11.99 6.48
CA LYS A 290 -6.88 12.98 6.49
C LYS A 290 -7.05 14.01 5.37
N GLY A 291 -6.46 15.18 5.58
CA GLY A 291 -6.31 16.22 4.56
C GLY A 291 -4.84 16.52 4.29
N LEU A 292 -4.56 17.47 3.41
CA LEU A 292 -3.20 17.93 3.13
C LEU A 292 -2.58 18.58 4.37
N HIS A 293 -1.32 18.25 4.63
CA HIS A 293 -0.47 18.90 5.62
C HIS A 293 0.43 19.95 4.94
N GLY A 294 1.02 20.83 5.75
CA GLY A 294 1.96 21.83 5.25
C GLY A 294 3.19 21.22 4.57
N ASP A 295 3.60 20.00 4.96
CA ASP A 295 4.71 19.28 4.31
C ASP A 295 4.36 18.86 2.87
N ASP A 296 3.13 18.38 2.65
CA ASP A 296 2.64 17.99 1.32
C ASP A 296 2.59 19.20 0.38
N ILE A 297 2.07 20.33 0.86
CA ILE A 297 1.97 21.59 0.11
C ILE A 297 3.36 22.16 -0.21
N GLN A 298 4.30 22.08 0.74
CA GLN A 298 5.68 22.50 0.49
C GLN A 298 6.37 21.59 -0.54
N GLY A 299 6.18 20.28 -0.43
CA GLY A 299 6.77 19.32 -1.37
C GLY A 299 6.30 19.54 -2.80
N ILE A 300 5.00 19.71 -3.02
CA ILE A 300 4.47 19.90 -4.37
C ILE A 300 4.89 21.23 -4.98
N LYS A 301 4.96 22.29 -4.16
CA LYS A 301 5.49 23.59 -4.60
C LYS A 301 6.97 23.52 -4.96
N ALA A 302 7.76 22.77 -4.20
CA ALA A 302 9.18 22.58 -4.47
C ALA A 302 9.42 21.77 -5.76
N LEU A 303 8.58 20.78 -6.07
CA LEU A 303 8.72 19.97 -7.28
C LEU A 303 8.38 20.75 -8.56
N TYR A 304 7.38 21.62 -8.48
CA TYR A 304 6.84 22.38 -9.60
C TYR A 304 7.08 23.88 -9.47
N THR A 305 8.21 24.29 -8.91
CA THR A 305 8.65 25.69 -8.97
C THR A 305 8.75 26.11 -10.43
N ALA A 306 8.04 27.18 -10.77
CA ALA A 306 8.13 27.89 -12.05
C ALA A 306 9.52 28.50 -12.26
#